data_AF-A0A662UFC8-F1
#
_entry.id   AF-A0A662UFC8-F1
#
_cell.length_a   1.000
_cell.length_b   1.000
_cell.length_c   1.000
_cell.angle_alpha   90.00
_cell.angle_beta   90.00
_cell.angle_gamma   90.00
#
_symmetry.space_group_name_H-M   'P 1'
#
loop_
_entity.id
_entity.type
_entity.pdbx_description
1 polymer ?
#
loop_
_entity_poly.entity_id
_entity_poly.type
_entity_poly.pdbx_seq_one_letter_code
_entity_poly.pdbx_strand_id
1 'polypeptide(L)' 'MEGVDSQLDKLARGFRGAVERIVEEASRVIVGKKREIELMIAALLSGGHVLLEGVPGVAKTLIAKTVAQLLGLDFK' A
#
# COMPACT_ATOMS: atom_id res chain seq x y z
N MET A 1 -24.33 11.13 -21.51
CA MET A 1 -23.28 10.14 -21.21
C MET A 1 -22.05 10.75 -20.54
N GLU A 2 -21.76 12.05 -20.68
CA GLU A 2 -20.58 12.73 -20.06
C GLU A 2 -20.55 12.78 -18.52
N GLY A 3 -21.69 12.61 -17.84
CA GLY A 3 -21.79 12.75 -16.38
C GLY A 3 -21.20 11.59 -15.57
N VAL A 4 -21.21 10.36 -16.11
CA VAL A 4 -20.72 9.17 -15.40
C VAL A 4 -19.19 9.08 -15.45
N ASP A 5 -18.59 9.41 -16.61
CA ASP A 5 -17.13 9.41 -16.79
C ASP A 5 -16.46 10.41 -15.83
N SER A 6 -17.07 11.57 -15.60
CA SER A 6 -16.56 12.59 -14.65
C SER A 6 -16.54 12.11 -13.19
N GLN A 7 -17.53 11.30 -12.79
CA GLN A 7 -17.62 10.76 -11.42
C GLN A 7 -16.62 9.63 -11.19
N LEU A 8 -16.48 8.72 -12.17
CA LEU A 8 -15.49 7.65 -12.14
C LEU A 8 -14.06 8.21 -12.08
N ASP A 9 -13.78 9.23 -12.88
CA ASP A 9 -12.51 9.95 -12.88
C ASP A 9 -12.18 10.58 -11.52
N LYS A 10 -13.18 11.20 -10.88
CA LYS A 10 -13.00 11.80 -9.55
C LYS A 10 -12.70 10.75 -8.49
N LEU A 11 -13.40 9.62 -8.53
CA LEU A 11 -13.17 8.49 -7.62
C LEU A 11 -11.78 7.89 -7.84
N ALA A 12 -11.39 7.65 -9.09
CA ALA A 12 -10.08 7.11 -9.45
C ALA A 12 -8.93 8.02 -8.98
N ARG A 13 -9.07 9.35 -9.14
CA ARG A 13 -8.10 10.32 -8.62
C ARG A 13 -8.03 10.30 -7.09
N GLY A 14 -9.18 10.26 -6.41
CA GLY A 14 -9.23 10.18 -4.95
C GLY A 14 -8.57 8.91 -4.41
N PHE A 15 -8.85 7.78 -5.04
CA PHE A 15 -8.26 6.48 -4.70
C PHE A 15 -6.74 6.48 -4.91
N ARG A 16 -6.28 6.96 -6.07
CA ARG A 16 -4.84 7.10 -6.36
C ARG A 16 -4.14 7.94 -5.28
N GLY A 17 -4.70 9.10 -4.93
CA GLY A 17 -4.13 9.97 -3.90
C GLY A 17 -4.19 9.38 -2.49
N ALA A 18 -5.10 8.46 -2.20
CA ALA A 18 -5.09 7.72 -0.93
C ALA A 18 -3.95 6.70 -0.89
N VAL A 19 -3.77 5.93 -1.98
CA VAL A 19 -2.68 4.95 -2.11
C VAL A 19 -1.31 5.63 -2.05
N GLU A 20 -1.13 6.74 -2.77
CA GLU A 20 0.12 7.52 -2.74
C GLU A 20 0.48 7.98 -1.34
N ARG A 21 -0.51 8.49 -0.58
CA ARG A 21 -0.30 8.89 0.83
C ARG A 21 0.14 7.72 1.71
N ILE A 22 -0.46 6.53 1.55
CA ILE A 22 -0.05 5.35 2.33
C ILE A 22 1.40 4.98 2.00
N VAL A 23 1.79 4.98 0.73
CA VAL A 23 3.16 4.67 0.29
C VAL A 23 4.17 5.70 0.81
N GLU A 24 3.82 6.98 0.79
CA GLU A 24 4.66 8.07 1.31
C GLU A 24 4.87 7.95 2.82
N GLU A 25 3.81 7.73 3.60
CA GLU A 25 3.91 7.55 5.05
C GLU A 25 4.73 6.30 5.40
N ALA A 26 4.55 5.19 4.68
CA ALA A 26 5.37 4.00 4.86
C ALA A 26 6.86 4.24 4.56
N SER A 27 7.14 5.06 3.53
CA SER A 27 8.51 5.42 3.13
C SER A 27 9.25 6.28 4.16
N ARG A 28 8.55 6.93 5.10
CA ARG A 28 9.19 7.64 6.22
C ARG A 28 9.83 6.70 7.24
N VAL A 29 9.29 5.50 7.38
CA VAL A 29 9.77 4.48 8.32
C VAL A 29 10.69 3.49 7.62
N ILE A 30 10.42 3.20 6.35
CA ILE A 30 11.08 2.13 5.60
C ILE A 30 11.83 2.71 4.40
N VAL A 31 13.16 2.68 4.48
CA VAL A 31 14.02 3.20 3.42
C VAL A 31 14.24 2.14 2.33
N GLY A 32 14.12 2.54 1.06
CA GLY A 32 14.53 1.73 -0.09
C GLY A 32 13.61 0.55 -0.42
N LYS A 33 12.37 0.53 0.09
CA LYS A 33 11.39 -0.57 -0.09
C LYS A 33 10.06 -0.14 -0.68
N LYS A 34 10.05 0.99 -1.39
CA LYS A 34 8.84 1.58 -1.98
C LYS A 34 8.09 0.58 -2.88
N ARG A 35 8.82 -0.14 -3.74
CA ARG A 35 8.22 -1.11 -4.68
C ARG A 35 7.56 -2.28 -3.95
N GLU A 36 8.20 -2.84 -2.93
CA GLU A 36 7.63 -3.91 -2.13
C GLU A 36 6.36 -3.46 -1.39
N ILE A 37 6.34 -2.23 -0.88
CA ILE A 37 5.16 -1.62 -0.26
C ILE A 37 4.02 -1.47 -1.29
N GLU A 38 4.31 -0.93 -2.48
CA GLU A 38 3.33 -0.77 -3.56
C GLU A 38 2.70 -2.11 -3.98
N LEU A 39 3.52 -3.15 -4.16
CA LEU A 39 3.04 -4.49 -4.50
C LEU A 39 2.19 -5.09 -3.38
N MET A 40 2.56 -4.86 -2.12
CA MET A 40 1.81 -5.38 -0.98
C MET A 40 0.44 -4.71 -0.86
N ILE A 41 0.36 -3.40 -1.07
CA ILE A 41 -0.90 -2.66 -1.11
C ILE A 41 -1.77 -3.12 -2.29
N ALA A 42 -1.18 -3.31 -3.48
CA ALA A 42 -1.89 -3.82 -4.65
C ALA A 42 -2.47 -5.22 -4.41
N ALA A 43 -1.71 -6.12 -3.77
CA ALA A 43 -2.20 -7.44 -3.39
C ALA A 43 -3.33 -7.35 -2.37
N LEU A 44 -3.19 -6.56 -1.30
CA LEU A 44 -4.24 -6.37 -0.30
C LEU A 44 -5.55 -5.87 -0.91
N LEU A 45 -5.48 -4.85 -1.77
CA LEU A 45 -6.66 -4.24 -2.40
C LEU A 45 -7.34 -5.17 -3.42
N SER A 46 -6.59 -6.14 -3.98
CA SER A 46 -7.13 -7.15 -4.88
C SER A 46 -7.57 -8.44 -4.17
N GLY A 47 -7.45 -8.51 -2.82
CA GLY A 47 -7.72 -9.73 -2.05
C GLY A 47 -6.68 -10.84 -2.26
N GLY A 48 -5.51 -10.50 -2.79
CA GLY A 48 -4.38 -11.39 -2.98
C GLY A 48 -3.55 -11.60 -1.70
N HIS A 49 -2.54 -12.45 -1.82
CA HIS A 49 -1.61 -12.78 -0.74
C HIS A 49 -0.18 -12.42 -1.15
N VAL A 50 0.66 -12.11 -0.16
CA VAL A 50 2.05 -11.69 -0.37
C VAL A 50 2.97 -12.56 0.48
N LEU A 51 4.06 -13.02 -0.13
CA LEU A 51 5.15 -13.66 0.57
C LEU A 51 6.39 -12.74 0.49
N LEU A 52 6.89 -12.31 1.65
CA LEU A 52 8.09 -11.49 1.76
C LEU A 52 9.31 -12.39 2.02
N GLU A 53 10.13 -12.64 1.00
CA GLU A 53 11.32 -13.52 1.10
C GLU A 53 12.65 -12.77 1.12
N GLY A 54 13.71 -13.46 1.54
CA GLY A 54 15.12 -13.01 1.55
C GLY A 54 15.80 -13.16 2.91
N VAL A 55 17.02 -12.61 3.04
CA VAL A 55 17.86 -12.81 4.24
C VAL A 55 17.35 -12.09 5.51
N PRO A 56 17.75 -12.52 6.72
CA PRO A 56 17.41 -11.83 7.96
C PRO A 56 17.86 -10.37 7.99
N GLY A 57 17.11 -9.52 8.71
CA GLY A 57 17.48 -8.11 8.93
C GLY A 57 17.04 -7.11 7.85
N VAL A 58 16.35 -7.53 6.79
CA VAL A 58 15.92 -6.64 5.68
C VAL A 58 14.52 -6.04 5.85
N ALA A 59 14.12 -5.75 7.08
CA ALA A 59 12.89 -5.03 7.43
C ALA A 59 11.56 -5.70 6.98
N LYS A 60 11.53 -7.00 6.64
CA LYS A 60 10.30 -7.70 6.17
C LYS A 60 9.13 -7.55 7.14
N THR A 61 9.37 -7.85 8.41
CA THR A 61 8.37 -7.72 9.48
C THR A 61 7.97 -6.27 9.70
N LEU A 62 8.94 -5.34 9.60
CA LEU A 62 8.66 -3.91 9.74
C LEU A 62 7.75 -3.41 8.62
N ILE A 63 7.98 -3.83 7.37
CA ILE A 63 7.13 -3.51 6.22
C ILE A 63 5.68 -3.93 6.48
N ALA A 64 5.48 -5.20 6.82
CA ALA A 64 4.14 -5.72 7.03
C ALA A 64 3.44 -5.05 8.22
N LYS A 65 4.16 -4.81 9.32
CA LYS A 65 3.65 -4.11 10.51
C LYS A 65 3.27 -2.66 10.20
N THR A 66 4.13 -1.91 9.52
CA THR A 66 3.89 -0.51 9.18
C THR A 66 2.68 -0.35 8.28
N VAL A 67 2.53 -1.20 7.25
CA VAL A 67 1.35 -1.12 6.38
C VAL A 67 0.08 -1.50 7.12
N ALA A 68 0.10 -2.52 7.98
CA ALA A 68 -1.05 -2.84 8.82
C ALA A 68 -1.45 -1.65 9.71
N GLN A 69 -0.49 -0.98 10.37
CA GLN A 69 -0.74 0.20 11.18
C GLN A 69 -1.34 1.37 10.38
N LEU A 70 -0.80 1.66 9.20
CA LEU A 70 -1.30 2.74 8.33
C LEU A 70 -2.72 2.49 7.82
N LEU A 71 -3.09 1.22 7.66
CA LEU A 71 -4.41 0.80 7.21
C LEU A 71 -5.38 0.52 8.36
N GLY A 72 -4.96 0.67 9.63
CA GLY A 72 -5.78 0.35 10.79
C GLY A 72 -6.11 -1.15 10.93
N LEU A 73 -5.24 -2.02 10.41
CA LEU A 73 -5.38 -3.48 10.46
C LEU A 73 -4.60 -4.07 11.65
N ASP A 74 -5.04 -5.24 12.10
CA ASP A 74 -4.31 -6.02 13.08
C ASP A 74 -3.03 -6.63 12.48
N PHE A 75 -1.95 -6.64 13.26
CA PHE A 75 -0.70 -7.32 12.93
C PHE A 75 -0.23 -8.14 14.12
N LYS A 76 0.04 -9.43 13.90
CA LYS A 76 0.46 -10.40 14.92
C LYS A 76 1.84 -10.97 14.58
#